data_AF-A0A4Y8SXA1-F1
#
_entry.id   AF-A0A4Y8SXA1-F1
#
_cell.length_a   1.000
_cell.length_b   1.000
_cell.length_c   1.000
_cell.angle_alpha   90.00
_cell.angle_beta   90.00
_cell.angle_gamma   90.00
#
_symmetry.space_group_name_H-M   'P 1'
#
loop_
_entity.id
_entity.type
_entity.pdbx_description
1 polymer ?
#
loop_
_entity_poly.entity_id
_entity_poly.type
_entity_poly.pdbx_seq_one_letter_code
_entity_poly.pdbx_strand_id
1 'polypeptide(L)'
;MKKIVPDPPLPDTRHHTFGKCDAGHPPLFAVNPNINAHDALVHVAEYLRSAYNVGYKALEHTDETGRSLLWASLHGIEMAEGLTEAMLEGIESP
;
A
#
# COMPACT_ATOMS: atom_id res chain seq x y z
N MET A 1 -10.12 25.83 19.38
CA MET A 1 -10.15 25.25 20.75
C MET A 1 -9.04 24.20 20.79
N LYS A 2 -8.08 24.29 21.72
CA LYS A 2 -7.10 23.21 21.89
C LYS A 2 -7.83 22.03 22.54
N LYS A 3 -7.80 20.85 21.91
CA LYS A 3 -8.33 19.63 22.53
C LYS A 3 -7.60 19.43 23.86
N ILE A 4 -8.35 19.15 24.93
CA ILE A 4 -7.81 18.91 26.28
C ILE A 4 -7.00 17.61 26.33
N VAL A 5 -7.30 16.69 25.42
CA VAL A 5 -6.66 15.38 25.30
C VAL A 5 -5.98 15.29 23.93
N PRO A 6 -4.68 14.95 23.86
CA PRO A 6 -4.03 14.63 22.59
C PRO A 6 -4.77 13.50 21.88
N ASP A 7 -4.84 13.57 20.55
CA ASP A 7 -5.42 12.47 19.78
C ASP A 7 -4.59 11.20 20.02
N PRO A 8 -5.24 10.02 20.14
CA PRO A 8 -4.51 8.78 20.36
C PRO A 8 -3.59 8.51 19.16
N PRO A 9 -2.40 7.93 19.39
CA PRO A 9 -1.51 7.57 18.29
C PRO A 9 -2.20 6.56 17.37
N LEU A 10 -1.81 6.57 16.10
CA LEU A 10 -2.23 5.53 15.17
C LEU A 10 -1.78 4.16 15.68
N PRO A 11 -2.60 3.10 15.47
CA PRO A 11 -2.24 1.77 15.92
C PRO A 11 -1.10 1.18 15.08
N ASP A 12 -0.22 0.44 15.74
CA ASP A 12 0.80 -0.37 15.07
C ASP A 12 0.18 -1.53 14.28
N THR A 13 0.96 -2.10 13.37
CA THR A 13 0.57 -3.31 12.64
C THR A 13 0.24 -4.47 13.58
N ARG A 14 -0.62 -5.36 13.09
CA ARG A 14 -0.93 -6.63 13.75
C ARG A 14 -0.45 -7.78 12.90
N HIS A 15 -0.25 -8.93 13.54
CA HIS A 15 0.02 -10.16 12.81
C HIS A 15 -1.14 -10.45 11.86
N HIS A 16 -0.84 -10.53 10.57
CA HIS A 16 -1.83 -10.74 9.53
C HIS A 16 -1.22 -11.53 8.36
N THR A 17 -1.71 -12.74 8.14
CA THR A 17 -1.27 -13.60 7.03
C THR A 17 -1.82 -13.10 5.70
N PHE A 18 -1.06 -13.23 4.61
CA PHE A 18 -1.49 -12.84 3.27
C PHE A 18 -0.97 -13.80 2.20
N GLY A 19 -1.52 -13.67 0.99
CA GLY A 19 -1.23 -14.53 -0.16
C GLY A 19 -2.49 -15.22 -0.69
N LYS A 20 -2.44 -15.65 -1.95
CA LYS A 20 -3.55 -16.36 -2.62
C LYS A 20 -3.30 -17.87 -2.74
N CYS A 21 -2.24 -18.38 -2.12
CA CYS A 21 -1.91 -19.80 -2.18
C CYS A 21 -2.86 -20.59 -1.29
N ASP A 22 -3.59 -21.56 -1.87
CA ASP A 22 -4.54 -22.43 -1.17
C ASP A 22 -4.10 -23.91 -1.24
N ALA A 23 -2.79 -24.16 -1.14
CA ALA A 23 -2.22 -25.49 -1.29
C ALA A 23 -2.26 -26.34 0.01
N GLY A 24 -3.08 -25.97 1.00
CA GLY A 24 -3.27 -26.73 2.25
C GLY A 24 -2.11 -26.69 3.24
N HIS A 25 -1.09 -25.87 3.02
CA HIS A 25 0.00 -25.63 3.97
C HIS A 25 -0.20 -24.31 4.74
N PRO A 26 0.43 -24.12 5.91
CA PRO A 26 0.40 -22.84 6.62
C PRO A 26 0.89 -21.66 5.75
N PRO A 27 0.41 -20.43 5.97
CA PRO A 27 0.87 -19.25 5.26
C PRO A 27 2.38 -19.05 5.42
N LEU A 28 3.07 -18.80 4.31
CA LEU A 28 4.52 -18.63 4.32
C LEU A 28 4.95 -17.22 4.76
N PHE A 29 4.09 -16.23 4.55
CA PHE A 29 4.34 -14.83 4.88
C PHE A 29 3.21 -14.24 5.70
N ALA A 30 3.57 -13.28 6.56
CA ALA A 30 2.64 -12.49 7.35
C ALA A 30 3.23 -11.11 7.59
N VAL A 31 2.36 -10.14 7.88
CA VAL A 31 2.76 -8.85 8.44
C VAL A 31 3.30 -9.08 9.84
N ASN A 32 4.49 -8.54 10.12
CA ASN A 32 5.04 -8.55 11.48
C ASN A 32 4.21 -7.61 12.37
N PRO A 33 3.84 -8.03 13.58
CA PRO A 33 3.14 -7.15 14.51
C PRO A 33 4.07 -6.07 15.07
N ASN A 34 3.48 -5.01 15.61
CA ASN A 34 4.16 -3.95 16.36
C ASN A 34 5.14 -3.12 15.50
N ILE A 35 4.87 -2.97 14.20
CA ILE A 35 5.55 -2.02 13.33
C ILE A 35 4.75 -0.72 13.36
N ASN A 36 5.43 0.42 13.51
CA ASN A 36 4.78 1.72 13.55
C ASN A 36 4.00 1.99 12.25
N ALA A 37 2.84 2.64 12.38
CA ALA A 37 1.99 2.98 11.24
C ALA A 37 2.72 3.80 10.16
N HIS A 38 3.60 4.72 10.55
CA HIS A 38 4.41 5.51 9.63
C HIS A 38 5.33 4.60 8.80
N ASP A 39 6.18 3.79 9.45
CA ASP A 39 7.10 2.86 8.78
C ASP A 39 6.34 1.90 7.84
N ALA A 40 5.18 1.41 8.28
CA ALA A 40 4.35 0.54 7.45
C ALA A 40 3.83 1.26 6.20
N LEU A 41 3.37 2.52 6.33
CA LEU A 41 2.88 3.32 5.21
C LEU A 41 4.00 3.71 4.23
N VAL A 42 5.22 3.98 4.72
CA VAL A 42 6.39 4.22 3.85
C VAL A 42 6.62 3.02 2.93
N HIS A 43 6.60 1.80 3.48
CA HIS A 43 6.74 0.59 2.66
C HIS A 43 5.56 0.38 1.71
N VAL A 44 4.32 0.72 2.11
CA VAL A 44 3.17 0.68 1.20
C VAL A 44 3.39 1.60 -0.01
N ALA A 45 3.87 2.83 0.21
CA ALA A 45 4.18 3.76 -0.87
C ALA A 45 5.26 3.19 -1.82
N GLU A 46 6.33 2.60 -1.28
CA GLU A 46 7.38 1.93 -2.08
C GLU A 46 6.82 0.79 -2.93
N TYR A 47 5.96 -0.07 -2.37
CA TYR A 47 5.36 -1.18 -3.10
C TYR A 47 4.40 -0.70 -4.19
N LEU A 48 3.59 0.33 -3.92
CA LEU A 48 2.68 0.92 -4.90
C LEU A 48 3.45 1.55 -6.06
N ARG A 49 4.49 2.33 -5.77
CA ARG A 49 5.39 2.91 -6.78
C ARG A 49 6.06 1.84 -7.63
N SER A 50 6.54 0.77 -7.01
CA SER A 50 7.11 -0.38 -7.71
C SER A 50 6.08 -1.04 -8.64
N ALA A 51 4.87 -1.28 -8.14
CA ALA A 51 3.79 -1.87 -8.93
C ALA A 51 3.40 -0.99 -10.12
N TYR A 52 3.33 0.34 -9.92
CA TYR A 52 3.07 1.29 -11.00
C TYR A 52 4.16 1.22 -12.06
N ASN A 53 5.44 1.29 -11.67
CA ASN A 53 6.57 1.27 -12.61
C ASN A 53 6.62 -0.02 -13.45
N VAL A 54 6.39 -1.17 -12.81
CA VAL A 54 6.36 -2.47 -13.50
C VAL A 54 5.17 -2.55 -14.45
N GLY A 55 3.97 -2.15 -14.01
CA GLY A 55 2.78 -2.14 -14.85
C GLY A 55 2.90 -1.16 -16.02
N TYR A 56 3.48 0.02 -15.79
CA TYR A 56 3.72 1.01 -16.83
C TYR A 56 4.64 0.45 -17.91
N LYS A 57 5.73 -0.23 -17.53
CA LYS A 57 6.62 -0.91 -18.49
C LYS A 57 5.90 -2.02 -19.25
N ALA A 58 5.01 -2.76 -18.60
CA ALA A 58 4.24 -3.82 -19.23
C ALA A 58 3.25 -3.32 -20.31
N LEU A 59 2.85 -2.04 -20.29
CA LEU A 59 2.03 -1.45 -21.36
C LEU A 59 2.69 -1.53 -22.74
N GLU A 60 4.04 -1.46 -22.79
CA GLU A 60 4.81 -1.58 -24.04
C GLU A 60 4.74 -2.98 -24.66
N HIS A 61 4.34 -3.99 -23.88
CA HIS A 61 4.37 -5.39 -24.26
C HIS A 61 2.97 -6.01 -24.37
N THR A 62 1.92 -5.18 -24.36
CA THR A 62 0.52 -5.63 -24.30
C THR A 62 -0.28 -5.13 -25.51
N ASP A 63 -1.21 -5.96 -25.99
CA ASP A 63 -2.19 -5.59 -27.01
C ASP A 63 -3.13 -4.47 -26.55
N GLU A 64 -4.01 -4.00 -27.43
CA GLU A 64 -4.87 -2.85 -27.13
C GLU A 64 -5.83 -3.12 -25.95
N THR A 65 -6.46 -4.29 -25.92
CA THR A 65 -7.42 -4.64 -24.86
C THR A 65 -6.71 -4.76 -23.52
N GLY A 66 -5.58 -5.49 -23.47
CA GLY A 66 -4.80 -5.62 -22.25
C GLY A 66 -4.21 -4.29 -21.79
N ARG A 67 -3.86 -3.38 -22.72
CA ARG A 67 -3.41 -2.02 -22.37
C ARG A 67 -4.51 -1.23 -21.67
N SER A 68 -5.75 -1.28 -22.16
CA SER A 68 -6.88 -0.61 -21.49
C SER A 68 -7.14 -1.17 -20.08
N LEU A 69 -7.08 -2.49 -19.91
CA LEU A 69 -7.24 -3.13 -18.60
C LEU A 69 -6.09 -2.76 -17.65
N LEU A 70 -4.85 -2.76 -18.15
CA LEU A 70 -3.67 -2.43 -17.34
C LEU A 70 -3.66 -0.95 -16.95
N TRP A 71 -4.06 -0.04 -17.85
CA TRP A 71 -4.26 1.37 -17.52
C TRP A 71 -5.27 1.57 -16.39
N ALA A 72 -6.41 0.86 -16.44
CA ALA A 72 -7.39 0.92 -15.34
C ALA A 72 -6.78 0.47 -14.00
N SER A 73 -5.92 -0.57 -14.02
CA SER A 73 -5.20 -1.00 -12.82
C SER A 73 -4.17 0.04 -12.35
N LEU A 74 -3.43 0.67 -13.26
CA LEU A 74 -2.42 1.68 -12.93
C LEU A 74 -3.03 2.90 -12.28
N HIS A 75 -4.19 3.38 -12.75
CA HIS A 75 -4.91 4.46 -12.08
C HIS A 75 -5.30 4.09 -10.65
N GLY A 76 -5.74 2.85 -10.41
CA GLY A 76 -6.04 2.39 -9.05
C GLY A 76 -4.82 2.40 -8.14
N ILE A 77 -3.65 2.02 -8.66
CA ILE A 77 -2.37 2.07 -7.93
C ILE A 77 -1.96 3.51 -7.63
N GLU A 78 -2.03 4.40 -8.62
CA GLU A 78 -1.70 5.82 -8.48
C GLU A 78 -2.57 6.51 -7.41
N MET A 79 -3.88 6.24 -7.41
CA MET A 79 -4.79 6.77 -6.39
C MET A 79 -4.46 6.23 -4.99
N ALA A 80 -4.10 4.95 -4.88
CA ALA A 80 -3.69 4.37 -3.61
C ALA A 80 -2.35 4.95 -3.11
N GLU A 81 -1.40 5.23 -4.01
CA GLU A 81 -0.13 5.88 -3.67
C GLU A 81 -0.39 7.30 -3.15
N GLY A 82 -1.17 8.10 -3.88
CA GLY A 82 -1.52 9.46 -3.46
C GLY A 82 -2.24 9.52 -2.11
N LEU A 83 -3.16 8.59 -1.83
CA LEU A 83 -3.80 8.48 -0.51
C LEU A 83 -2.79 8.10 0.60
N THR A 84 -1.83 7.24 0.30
CA THR A 84 -0.79 6.82 1.25
C THR A 84 0.15 7.98 1.57
N GLU A 85 0.60 8.72 0.56
CA GLU A 85 1.45 9.90 0.73
C GLU A 85 0.72 10.99 1.53
N ALA A 86 -0.55 11.26 1.24
CA ALA A 86 -1.35 12.23 2.02
C ALA A 86 -1.50 11.83 3.51
N MET A 87 -1.57 10.52 3.80
CA MET A 87 -1.60 10.03 5.18
C MET A 87 -0.24 10.19 5.87
N LEU A 88 0.87 9.93 5.17
CA LEU A 88 2.23 10.15 5.66
C LEU A 88 2.45 11.63 5.99
N GLU A 89 2.08 12.54 5.06
CA GLU A 89 2.14 13.99 5.29
C GLU A 89 1.33 14.40 6.54
N GLY A 90 0.16 13.81 6.75
CA GLY A 90 -0.67 14.06 7.92
C GLY A 90 -0.08 13.56 9.24
N ILE A 91 0.79 12.54 9.20
CA ILE A 91 1.51 12.02 10.38
C ILE A 91 2.76 12.85 10.67
N GLU A 92 3.45 13.32 9.63
CA GLU A 92 4.67 14.13 9.74
C GLU A 92 4.39 15.60 10.04
N SER A 93 3.19 16.08 9.72
CA SER A 93 2.76 17.44 10.01
C SER A 93 2.45 17.63 11.51
N PRO A 94 3.05 18.63 12.18
CA PRO A 94 2.95 18.85 13.64
C PRO A 94 1.61 19.40 14.13
#